data_AF-A0A4R6WX84-F1
#
_entry.id   AF-A0A4R6WX84-F1
#
_cell.length_a   1.000
_cell.length_b   1.000
_cell.length_c   1.000
_cell.angle_alpha   90.00
_cell.angle_beta   90.00
_cell.angle_gamma   90.00
#
_symmetry.space_group_name_H-M   'P 1'
#
loop_
_entity.id
_entity.type
_entity.pdbx_description
1 polymer ?
#
loop_
_entity_poly.entity_id
_entity_poly.type
_entity_poly.pdbx_seq_one_letter_code
_entity_poly.pdbx_strand_id
1 'polypeptide(L)'
;MFKSSTHDLTYPGMAISAGAGGFIHAVTLWGLMVPLALLAFVVAEFVPFDMVDAVNCLVYGLAAWVALALARLDVPGYADRLLWLSLAFACVAFGIFELGGDLAENGTLAAWPAWIGDLFCWALTGGFILLTLWRRPQARTAVAPVVTLALIGFALHTLSLGLDLGETRLRGLLGVDAQRFDNLADLIEFVCLELYLLAFIMLATALSGQQALRAQIAAAEVAPDGAATIHAAQMAFATATLTTERFSPRRRQQAVLALGAGAGIGGWLAALAYTWRLGRAVARLSGKSRWIQLREQFGLMRRHRLIPKNYYMFELWRPSLATQAGDFLQRGETKGAAYKILRRDSIGGSDAEQRLSDKLAFHNRCRQLGLRTVPIHFAASAGKVEMVTGAAADLPPVDLFIKPRKGCGGNGASRWLYEAQPQPGYRGSDGSRRSGAELRAEILRRSHARGLIVQPRLRNHPDLADLSCGALATVRVVTCRNERGGFEVTGAAFRMPRSEKSVVDNFHAGGIAAAVDIVCGALGAATDMGLSPQSAWFSHHPTSGGTIAGRTLPCWPAVCDLALHAHAAFENFTVIGWDIAILADGPCIIEANGAPDLDIIQRTARRPLGSARLGMLMSHHLKQNLGPALLGSAARSG
;
A
#
# COMPACT_ATOMS: atom_id res chain seq x y z
N MET A 1 -30.08 42.35 31.24
CA MET A 1 -30.08 43.31 30.12
C MET A 1 -29.74 42.52 28.86
N PHE A 2 -30.76 42.24 28.05
CA PHE A 2 -30.68 41.53 26.77
C PHE A 2 -30.01 42.41 25.69
N LYS A 3 -29.15 41.79 24.85
CA LYS A 3 -28.94 42.00 23.39
C LYS A 3 -27.64 41.30 22.98
N SER A 4 -27.71 40.13 22.35
CA SER A 4 -27.84 39.88 20.90
C SER A 4 -26.54 40.12 20.11
N SER A 5 -25.82 39.04 19.83
CA SER A 5 -25.04 38.90 18.60
C SER A 5 -24.97 37.42 18.25
N THR A 6 -26.02 36.96 17.57
CA THR A 6 -26.01 35.77 16.72
C THR A 6 -24.95 35.96 15.65
N HIS A 7 -23.85 35.22 15.74
CA HIS A 7 -22.99 34.96 14.60
C HIS A 7 -23.07 33.47 14.27
N ASP A 8 -23.45 33.24 13.01
CA ASP A 8 -23.76 31.97 12.40
C ASP A 8 -22.65 30.93 12.57
N LEU A 9 -23.00 29.85 13.25
CA LEU A 9 -22.29 28.58 13.20
C LEU A 9 -22.67 27.85 11.90
N THR A 10 -22.06 28.24 10.79
CA THR A 10 -22.07 27.41 9.58
C THR A 10 -21.05 26.29 9.73
N TYR A 11 -21.55 25.10 10.08
CA TYR A 11 -20.86 23.83 9.92
C TYR A 11 -20.31 23.70 8.48
N PRO A 12 -19.03 23.31 8.25
CA PRO A 12 -18.56 22.94 6.92
C PRO A 12 -19.02 21.50 6.60
N GLY A 13 -20.34 21.29 6.58
CA GLY A 13 -20.98 20.21 5.84
C GLY A 13 -21.43 20.78 4.50
N MET A 14 -21.21 20.06 3.40
CA MET A 14 -21.58 20.43 2.01
C MET A 14 -20.68 21.44 1.29
N ALA A 15 -19.38 21.15 1.19
CA ALA A 15 -18.60 21.55 0.00
C ALA A 15 -18.03 20.32 -0.75
N ILE A 16 -18.64 19.15 -0.54
CA ILE A 16 -18.25 17.86 -1.13
C ILE A 16 -19.19 17.48 -2.30
N SER A 17 -20.32 18.17 -2.50
CA SER A 17 -21.37 17.71 -3.43
C SER A 17 -21.27 18.22 -4.86
N ALA A 18 -20.58 19.34 -5.15
CA ALA A 18 -20.67 19.93 -6.50
C ALA A 18 -19.91 19.10 -7.57
N GLY A 19 -18.72 18.57 -7.26
CA GLY A 19 -17.93 17.78 -8.20
C GLY A 19 -18.25 16.27 -8.18
N ALA A 20 -18.37 15.69 -6.99
CA ALA A 20 -18.66 14.26 -6.84
C ALA A 20 -20.15 13.93 -7.09
N GLY A 21 -21.06 14.86 -6.77
CA GLY A 21 -22.49 14.69 -7.00
C GLY A 21 -22.87 14.71 -8.48
N GLY A 22 -22.21 15.55 -9.28
CA GLY A 22 -22.40 15.58 -10.74
C GLY A 22 -21.90 14.32 -11.45
N PHE A 23 -20.82 13.71 -10.96
CA PHE A 23 -20.22 12.52 -11.58
C PHE A 23 -20.83 11.20 -11.12
N ILE A 24 -21.25 11.07 -9.85
CA ILE A 24 -22.08 9.93 -9.40
C ILE A 24 -23.42 9.95 -10.14
N HIS A 25 -23.99 11.14 -10.39
CA HIS A 25 -25.11 11.27 -11.32
C HIS A 25 -24.73 10.77 -12.71
N ALA A 26 -23.57 11.15 -13.26
CA ALA A 26 -23.13 10.66 -14.57
C ALA A 26 -23.03 9.14 -14.63
N VAL A 27 -22.38 8.46 -13.67
CA VAL A 27 -22.26 6.98 -13.63
C VAL A 27 -23.61 6.29 -13.45
N THR A 28 -24.53 6.90 -12.70
CA THR A 28 -25.89 6.38 -12.52
C THR A 28 -26.73 6.58 -13.79
N LEU A 29 -26.53 7.70 -14.50
CA LEU A 29 -27.03 7.95 -15.86
C LEU A 29 -26.45 6.93 -16.86
N TRP A 30 -25.16 6.55 -16.74
CA TRP A 30 -24.53 5.52 -17.58
C TRP A 30 -25.15 4.12 -17.37
N GLY A 31 -25.43 3.74 -16.12
CA GLY A 31 -26.12 2.48 -15.81
C GLY A 31 -27.56 2.43 -16.35
N LEU A 32 -28.18 3.60 -16.57
CA LEU A 32 -29.50 3.74 -17.17
C LEU A 32 -29.46 3.75 -18.71
N MET A 33 -28.30 3.97 -19.35
CA MET A 33 -28.18 4.04 -20.81
C MET A 33 -28.41 2.68 -21.49
N VAL A 34 -27.98 1.57 -20.89
CA VAL A 34 -28.26 0.22 -21.45
C VAL A 34 -29.78 -0.07 -21.44
N PRO A 35 -30.51 0.15 -20.32
CA PRO A 35 -31.98 0.10 -20.33
C PRO A 35 -32.65 1.10 -21.29
N LEU A 36 -32.10 2.31 -21.46
CA LEU A 36 -32.64 3.33 -22.37
C LEU A 36 -32.41 2.98 -23.84
N ALA A 37 -31.27 2.42 -24.20
CA ALA A 37 -30.98 1.90 -25.53
C ALA A 37 -31.85 0.67 -25.87
N LEU A 38 -32.14 -0.17 -24.87
CA LEU A 38 -33.09 -1.28 -24.97
C LEU A 38 -34.57 -0.84 -24.96
N LEU A 39 -34.89 0.37 -24.47
CA LEU A 39 -36.25 0.96 -24.46
C LEU A 39 -36.54 1.83 -25.70
N ALA A 40 -35.54 2.57 -26.20
CA ALA A 40 -35.29 2.66 -27.65
C ALA A 40 -35.14 1.22 -28.19
N PHE A 41 -34.78 0.84 -29.41
CA PHE A 41 -35.01 -0.54 -29.91
C PHE A 41 -36.48 -1.05 -29.82
N VAL A 42 -37.06 -1.28 -28.63
CA VAL A 42 -38.49 -1.64 -28.41
C VAL A 42 -39.44 -0.54 -28.91
N VAL A 43 -39.13 0.74 -28.69
CA VAL A 43 -39.94 1.84 -29.24
C VAL A 43 -39.69 2.05 -30.75
N ALA A 44 -38.59 1.52 -31.32
CA ALA A 44 -38.29 1.59 -32.77
C ALA A 44 -39.35 0.87 -33.61
N GLU A 45 -39.94 -0.21 -33.09
CA GLU A 45 -41.02 -0.93 -33.77
C GLU A 45 -42.29 -0.06 -33.97
N PHE A 46 -42.36 1.12 -33.35
CA PHE A 46 -43.56 1.95 -33.32
C PHE A 46 -43.37 3.39 -33.85
N VAL A 47 -42.19 3.77 -34.36
CA VAL A 47 -41.89 5.15 -34.83
C VAL A 47 -41.18 5.11 -36.20
N PRO A 48 -41.49 6.00 -37.16
CA PRO A 48 -40.96 5.96 -38.54
C PRO A 48 -39.55 6.55 -38.73
N PHE A 49 -38.75 6.69 -37.68
CA PHE A 49 -37.35 7.13 -37.76
C PHE A 49 -36.43 5.92 -37.60
N ASP A 50 -35.29 5.87 -38.29
CA ASP A 50 -34.31 4.82 -38.04
C ASP A 50 -33.70 5.03 -36.65
N MET A 51 -34.07 4.14 -35.73
CA MET A 51 -33.72 4.32 -34.32
C MET A 51 -32.24 4.02 -34.07
N VAL A 52 -31.59 3.28 -34.97
CA VAL A 52 -30.14 3.05 -34.93
C VAL A 52 -29.42 4.39 -35.06
N ASP A 53 -29.78 5.20 -36.04
CA ASP A 53 -29.21 6.53 -36.31
C ASP A 53 -29.45 7.51 -35.14
N ALA A 54 -30.63 7.47 -34.54
CA ALA A 54 -30.96 8.28 -33.37
C ALA A 54 -30.12 7.90 -32.14
N VAL A 55 -29.90 6.59 -31.91
CA VAL A 55 -29.04 6.09 -30.83
C VAL A 55 -27.57 6.42 -31.11
N ASN A 56 -27.12 6.25 -32.35
CA ASN A 56 -25.78 6.62 -32.82
C ASN A 56 -25.50 8.09 -32.57
N CYS A 57 -26.41 8.98 -33.00
CA CYS A 57 -26.27 10.42 -32.77
C CYS A 57 -26.16 10.76 -31.27
N LEU A 58 -26.88 10.05 -30.40
CA LEU A 58 -26.83 10.26 -28.95
C LEU A 58 -25.48 9.79 -28.37
N VAL A 59 -24.97 8.65 -28.82
CA VAL A 59 -23.64 8.13 -28.46
C VAL A 59 -22.55 9.09 -28.91
N TYR A 60 -22.61 9.57 -30.16
CA TYR A 60 -21.65 10.54 -30.71
C TYR A 60 -21.70 11.90 -30.02
N GLY A 61 -22.90 12.41 -29.73
CA GLY A 61 -23.08 13.66 -28.98
C GLY A 61 -22.48 13.57 -27.57
N LEU A 62 -22.69 12.45 -26.88
CA LEU A 62 -22.11 12.20 -25.56
C LEU A 62 -20.58 12.04 -25.63
N ALA A 63 -20.08 11.30 -26.62
CA ALA A 63 -18.66 11.13 -26.89
C ALA A 63 -17.95 12.49 -27.13
N ALA A 64 -18.57 13.37 -27.93
CA ALA A 64 -18.07 14.71 -28.17
C ALA A 64 -18.04 15.56 -26.90
N TRP A 65 -19.09 15.49 -26.09
CA TRP A 65 -19.16 16.19 -24.81
C TRP A 65 -18.05 15.74 -23.84
N VAL A 66 -17.82 14.42 -23.73
CA VAL A 66 -16.73 13.86 -22.90
C VAL A 66 -15.36 14.29 -23.42
N ALA A 67 -15.14 14.24 -24.74
CA ALA A 67 -13.88 14.68 -25.35
C ALA A 67 -13.62 16.18 -25.14
N LEU A 68 -14.66 17.03 -25.21
CA LEU A 68 -14.56 18.45 -24.87
C LEU A 68 -14.28 18.69 -23.39
N ALA A 69 -14.91 17.93 -22.50
CA ALA A 69 -14.63 17.99 -21.06
C ALA A 69 -13.15 17.62 -20.78
N LEU A 70 -12.64 16.60 -21.48
CA LEU A 70 -11.23 16.19 -21.41
C LEU A 70 -10.27 17.22 -21.96
N ALA A 71 -10.59 17.87 -23.08
CA ALA A 71 -9.80 18.96 -23.64
C ALA A 71 -9.71 20.19 -22.71
N ARG A 72 -10.64 20.31 -21.74
CA ARG A 72 -10.66 21.35 -20.71
C ARG A 72 -9.95 20.94 -19.42
N LEU A 73 -9.71 19.64 -19.20
CA LEU A 73 -9.02 19.15 -18.01
C LEU A 73 -7.52 19.36 -18.16
N ASP A 74 -6.97 20.27 -17.36
CA ASP A 74 -5.52 20.48 -17.25
C ASP A 74 -4.88 19.40 -16.34
N VAL A 75 -4.86 18.16 -16.84
CA VAL A 75 -4.29 17.01 -16.12
C VAL A 75 -2.96 16.62 -16.78
N PRO A 76 -1.82 16.78 -16.08
CA PRO A 76 -0.52 16.34 -16.58
C PRO A 76 -0.54 14.85 -16.95
N GLY A 77 -0.38 14.54 -18.24
CA GLY A 77 -0.40 13.17 -18.76
C GLY A 77 -1.61 12.78 -19.60
N TYR A 78 -2.68 13.59 -19.64
CA TYR A 78 -3.77 13.47 -20.64
C TYR A 78 -3.50 14.32 -21.89
N ALA A 79 -2.22 14.62 -22.11
CA ALA A 79 -1.72 15.69 -22.96
C ALA A 79 -1.70 15.28 -24.44
N ASP A 80 -2.87 15.34 -25.07
CA ASP A 80 -2.93 16.04 -26.35
C ASP A 80 -4.30 16.71 -26.49
N ARG A 81 -4.38 17.98 -26.06
CA ARG A 81 -5.61 18.78 -26.18
C ARG A 81 -6.11 18.80 -27.62
N LEU A 82 -5.20 18.75 -28.59
CA LEU A 82 -5.53 18.67 -30.00
C LEU A 82 -6.22 17.33 -30.31
N LEU A 83 -5.70 16.21 -29.81
CA LEU A 83 -6.31 14.88 -29.99
C LEU A 83 -7.75 14.84 -29.47
N TRP A 84 -8.01 15.39 -28.27
CA TRP A 84 -9.36 15.42 -27.69
C TRP A 84 -10.30 16.35 -28.46
N LEU A 85 -9.81 17.52 -28.91
CA LEU A 85 -10.61 18.41 -29.76
C LEU A 85 -10.90 17.79 -31.12
N SER A 86 -9.94 17.07 -31.71
CA SER A 86 -10.12 16.33 -32.97
C SER A 86 -11.11 15.18 -32.80
N LEU A 87 -11.08 14.45 -31.68
CA LEU A 87 -12.07 13.42 -31.37
C LEU A 87 -13.46 14.03 -31.21
N ALA A 88 -13.58 15.13 -30.47
CA ALA A 88 -14.84 15.83 -30.31
C ALA A 88 -15.42 16.30 -31.64
N PHE A 89 -14.58 16.88 -32.50
CA PHE A 89 -14.96 17.32 -33.83
C PHE A 89 -15.44 16.15 -34.70
N ALA A 90 -14.69 15.04 -34.72
CA ALA A 90 -15.08 13.84 -35.44
C ALA A 90 -16.45 13.32 -34.97
N CYS A 91 -16.66 13.15 -33.66
CA CYS A 91 -17.94 12.69 -33.11
C CYS A 91 -19.11 13.64 -33.46
N VAL A 92 -18.91 14.97 -33.41
CA VAL A 92 -19.96 15.92 -33.83
C VAL A 92 -20.27 15.78 -35.33
N ALA A 93 -19.24 15.64 -36.17
CA ALA A 93 -19.44 15.44 -37.60
C ALA A 93 -20.21 14.16 -37.92
N PHE A 94 -19.93 13.07 -37.19
CA PHE A 94 -20.69 11.81 -37.30
C PHE A 94 -22.14 11.96 -36.86
N GLY A 95 -22.41 12.55 -35.69
CA GLY A 95 -23.79 12.77 -35.25
C GLY A 95 -24.61 13.63 -36.21
N ILE A 96 -23.99 14.63 -36.86
CA ILE A 96 -24.64 15.44 -37.90
C ILE A 96 -24.92 14.62 -39.16
N PHE A 97 -24.03 13.69 -39.52
CA PHE A 97 -24.17 12.86 -40.70
C PHE A 97 -25.30 11.82 -40.55
N GLU A 98 -25.36 11.13 -39.40
CA GLU A 98 -26.45 10.19 -39.06
C GLU A 98 -27.81 10.89 -39.15
N LEU A 99 -27.96 12.06 -38.52
CA LEU A 99 -29.17 12.89 -38.63
C LEU A 99 -29.43 13.38 -40.07
N GLY A 100 -28.37 13.56 -40.85
CA GLY A 100 -28.41 14.10 -42.20
C GLY A 100 -28.86 13.08 -43.26
N GLY A 101 -28.52 11.80 -43.09
CA GLY A 101 -29.00 10.69 -43.92
C GLY A 101 -30.51 10.57 -43.84
N ASP A 102 -31.03 10.49 -42.61
CA ASP A 102 -32.46 10.40 -42.30
C ASP A 102 -33.27 11.62 -42.80
N LEU A 103 -32.68 12.83 -42.73
CA LEU A 103 -33.27 14.07 -43.25
C LEU A 103 -33.20 14.18 -44.78
N ALA A 104 -32.21 13.57 -45.42
CA ALA A 104 -32.05 13.54 -46.87
C ALA A 104 -32.99 12.51 -47.53
N GLU A 105 -33.25 11.39 -46.86
CA GLU A 105 -34.23 10.38 -47.31
C GLU A 105 -35.68 10.87 -47.14
N ASN A 106 -35.97 11.64 -46.08
CA ASN A 106 -37.32 12.10 -45.76
C ASN A 106 -37.65 13.56 -46.19
N GLY A 107 -36.72 14.28 -46.84
CA GLY A 107 -36.85 15.71 -47.16
C GLY A 107 -36.41 16.13 -48.56
N THR A 108 -36.64 17.40 -48.93
CA THR A 108 -36.30 18.00 -50.24
C THR A 108 -34.80 18.23 -50.49
N LEU A 109 -33.92 17.68 -49.64
CA LEU A 109 -32.46 17.74 -49.74
C LEU A 109 -31.86 16.66 -50.66
N ALA A 110 -32.63 16.14 -51.62
CA ALA A 110 -32.22 15.15 -52.64
C ALA A 110 -31.11 15.62 -53.62
N ALA A 111 -30.43 16.74 -53.35
CA ALA A 111 -29.47 17.37 -54.27
C ALA A 111 -28.02 16.90 -54.07
N TRP A 112 -27.72 16.14 -53.01
CA TRP A 112 -26.36 15.66 -52.73
C TRP A 112 -26.30 14.13 -52.84
N PRO A 113 -25.40 13.57 -53.66
CA PRO A 113 -25.16 12.14 -53.68
C PRO A 113 -24.67 11.63 -52.31
N ALA A 114 -25.31 10.59 -51.77
CA ALA A 114 -24.99 9.99 -50.47
C ALA A 114 -23.48 9.69 -50.31
N TRP A 115 -22.84 9.19 -51.39
CA TRP A 115 -21.40 8.87 -51.41
C TRP A 115 -20.47 10.04 -51.07
N ILE A 116 -20.89 11.30 -51.25
CA ILE A 116 -20.07 12.48 -50.89
C ILE A 116 -19.96 12.61 -49.37
N GLY A 117 -21.06 12.35 -48.67
CA GLY A 117 -21.09 12.35 -47.21
C GLY A 117 -20.26 11.21 -46.64
N ASP A 118 -20.42 10.00 -47.18
CA ASP A 118 -19.63 8.83 -46.79
C ASP A 118 -18.13 9.07 -47.01
N LEU A 119 -17.74 9.64 -48.16
CA LEU A 119 -16.36 9.97 -48.47
C LEU A 119 -15.77 11.01 -47.50
N PHE A 120 -16.58 11.99 -47.07
CA PHE A 120 -16.18 12.99 -46.08
C PHE A 120 -15.98 12.35 -44.69
N CYS A 121 -16.91 11.51 -44.25
CA CYS A 121 -16.82 10.72 -43.02
C CYS A 121 -15.61 9.78 -43.03
N TRP A 122 -15.31 9.16 -44.18
CA TRP A 122 -14.16 8.30 -44.40
C TRP A 122 -12.83 9.07 -44.32
N ALA A 123 -12.77 10.28 -44.91
CA ALA A 123 -11.61 11.16 -44.81
C ALA A 123 -11.38 11.67 -43.37
N LEU A 124 -12.46 11.98 -42.64
CA LEU A 124 -12.39 12.39 -41.23
C LEU A 124 -11.90 11.28 -40.30
N THR A 125 -12.45 10.07 -40.43
CA THR A 125 -11.98 8.90 -39.66
C THR A 125 -10.53 8.57 -39.98
N GLY A 126 -10.17 8.49 -41.27
CA GLY A 126 -8.79 8.24 -41.70
C GLY A 126 -7.81 9.30 -41.17
N GLY A 127 -8.18 10.58 -41.25
CA GLY A 127 -7.39 11.69 -40.71
C GLY A 127 -7.21 11.60 -39.19
N PHE A 128 -8.26 11.24 -38.45
CA PHE A 128 -8.20 11.05 -36.99
C PHE A 128 -7.32 9.87 -36.60
N ILE A 129 -7.41 8.73 -37.30
CA ILE A 129 -6.56 7.55 -37.09
C ILE A 129 -5.10 7.92 -37.30
N LEU A 130 -4.77 8.60 -38.41
CA LEU A 130 -3.41 9.03 -38.72
C LEU A 130 -2.86 10.02 -37.67
N LEU A 131 -3.67 11.00 -37.26
CA LEU A 131 -3.31 11.93 -36.19
C LEU A 131 -3.03 11.19 -34.88
N THR A 132 -3.88 10.23 -34.52
CA THR A 132 -3.74 9.43 -33.30
C THR A 132 -2.50 8.55 -33.34
N LEU A 133 -2.21 7.89 -34.47
CA LEU A 133 -1.00 7.08 -34.65
C LEU A 133 0.27 7.95 -34.60
N TRP A 134 0.25 9.14 -35.19
CA TRP A 134 1.36 10.09 -35.15
C TRP A 134 1.64 10.61 -33.73
N ARG A 135 0.59 10.82 -32.93
CA ARG A 135 0.67 11.29 -31.54
C ARG A 135 0.79 10.17 -30.50
N ARG A 136 0.60 8.91 -30.89
CA ARG A 136 0.73 7.71 -30.03
C ARG A 136 2.03 7.62 -29.23
N PRO A 137 3.22 8.02 -29.75
CA PRO A 137 4.46 8.02 -28.97
C PRO A 137 4.47 9.05 -27.81
N GLN A 138 3.59 10.06 -27.85
CA GLN A 138 3.46 11.12 -26.84
C GLN A 138 2.38 10.82 -25.80
N ALA A 139 1.41 9.95 -26.12
CA ALA A 139 0.39 9.47 -25.20
C ALA A 139 1.00 8.53 -24.14
N ARG A 140 0.87 8.88 -22.85
CA ARG A 140 1.39 8.06 -21.74
C ARG A 140 0.58 6.75 -21.61
N THR A 141 1.25 5.72 -21.09
CA THR A 141 0.78 4.33 -20.99
C THR A 141 -0.61 4.15 -20.35
N ALA A 142 -1.02 5.03 -19.42
CA ALA A 142 -2.29 4.93 -18.70
C ALA A 142 -3.56 5.08 -19.57
N VAL A 143 -3.47 5.72 -20.73
CA VAL A 143 -4.60 5.90 -21.67
C VAL A 143 -4.44 5.01 -22.91
N ALA A 144 -3.33 4.25 -23.02
CA ALA A 144 -3.06 3.36 -24.14
C ALA A 144 -4.16 2.32 -24.40
N PRO A 145 -4.79 1.66 -23.41
CA PRO A 145 -5.87 0.73 -23.69
C PRO A 145 -7.14 1.44 -24.18
N VAL A 146 -7.44 2.64 -23.68
CA VAL A 146 -8.55 3.47 -24.18
C VAL A 146 -8.31 3.86 -25.64
N VAL A 147 -7.11 4.37 -25.95
CA VAL A 147 -6.73 4.74 -27.32
C VAL A 147 -6.72 3.54 -28.25
N THR A 148 -6.31 2.36 -27.76
CA THR A 148 -6.29 1.13 -28.57
C THR A 148 -7.70 0.67 -28.91
N LEU A 149 -8.62 0.65 -27.93
CA LEU A 149 -10.03 0.31 -28.17
C LEU A 149 -10.69 1.31 -29.11
N ALA A 150 -10.45 2.61 -28.90
CA ALA A 150 -10.94 3.64 -29.79
C ALA A 150 -10.40 3.47 -31.22
N LEU A 151 -9.09 3.20 -31.39
CA LEU A 151 -8.49 2.96 -32.71
C LEU A 151 -9.07 1.72 -33.42
N ILE A 152 -9.34 0.64 -32.69
CA ILE A 152 -9.97 -0.56 -33.25
C ILE A 152 -11.41 -0.23 -33.67
N GLY A 153 -12.17 0.47 -32.82
CA GLY A 153 -13.51 0.97 -33.15
C GLY A 153 -13.48 1.82 -34.43
N PHE A 154 -12.59 2.82 -34.49
CA PHE A 154 -12.44 3.67 -35.66
C PHE A 154 -12.06 2.88 -36.92
N ALA A 155 -11.17 1.90 -36.84
CA ALA A 155 -10.81 1.06 -37.99
C ALA A 155 -11.99 0.21 -38.49
N LEU A 156 -12.81 -0.33 -37.58
CA LEU A 156 -14.02 -1.07 -37.93
C LEU A 156 -15.09 -0.14 -38.53
N HIS A 157 -15.23 1.07 -37.98
CA HIS A 157 -16.14 2.08 -38.51
C HIS A 157 -15.74 2.51 -39.93
N THR A 158 -14.45 2.75 -40.18
CA THR A 158 -13.90 3.03 -41.52
C THR A 158 -14.12 1.85 -42.49
N LEU A 159 -14.10 0.61 -41.98
CA LEU A 159 -14.43 -0.57 -42.77
C LEU A 159 -15.92 -0.59 -43.14
N SER A 160 -16.83 -0.28 -42.19
CA SER A 160 -18.28 -0.18 -42.44
C SER A 160 -18.59 0.82 -43.54
N LEU A 161 -18.15 2.07 -43.38
CA LEU A 161 -18.30 3.13 -44.39
C LEU A 161 -17.72 2.73 -45.77
N GLY A 162 -16.63 1.95 -45.79
CA GLY A 162 -16.04 1.43 -47.02
C GLY A 162 -16.84 0.32 -47.69
N LEU A 163 -17.57 -0.49 -46.89
CA LEU A 163 -18.52 -1.48 -47.39
C LEU A 163 -19.71 -0.78 -48.04
N ASP A 164 -20.23 0.29 -47.44
CA ASP A 164 -21.35 1.07 -47.95
C ASP A 164 -20.97 1.83 -49.25
N LEU A 165 -19.82 2.51 -49.26
CA LEU A 165 -19.28 3.17 -50.46
C LEU A 165 -19.02 2.20 -51.63
N GLY A 166 -18.71 0.93 -51.31
CA GLY A 166 -18.33 -0.10 -52.26
C GLY A 166 -19.42 -1.12 -52.57
N GLU A 167 -20.62 -0.94 -52.01
CA GLU A 167 -21.66 -1.97 -51.86
C GLU A 167 -21.92 -2.72 -53.17
N THR A 168 -22.19 -1.99 -54.26
CA THR A 168 -22.55 -2.56 -55.57
C THR A 168 -21.43 -3.41 -56.17
N ARG A 169 -20.15 -3.04 -55.96
CA ARG A 169 -18.99 -3.80 -56.46
C ARG A 169 -18.62 -4.95 -55.53
N LEU A 170 -18.68 -4.73 -54.23
CA LEU A 170 -18.27 -5.70 -53.21
C LEU A 170 -19.25 -6.85 -53.09
N ARG A 171 -20.56 -6.58 -53.17
CA ARG A 171 -21.60 -7.62 -53.22
C ARG A 171 -21.38 -8.58 -54.40
N GLY A 172 -21.05 -8.03 -55.58
CA GLY A 172 -20.73 -8.82 -56.77
C GLY A 172 -19.45 -9.66 -56.64
N LEU A 173 -18.43 -9.13 -55.94
CA LEU A 173 -17.17 -9.84 -55.69
C LEU A 173 -17.30 -10.94 -54.63
N LEU A 174 -18.09 -10.72 -53.59
CA LEU A 174 -18.25 -11.64 -52.45
C LEU A 174 -19.35 -12.69 -52.67
N GLY A 175 -20.23 -12.48 -53.66
CA GLY A 175 -21.33 -13.40 -53.96
C GLY A 175 -22.40 -13.45 -52.87
N VAL A 176 -22.61 -12.34 -52.17
CA VAL A 176 -23.52 -12.20 -51.02
C VAL A 176 -24.76 -11.40 -51.44
N ASP A 177 -25.95 -11.81 -50.98
CA ASP A 177 -27.19 -11.06 -51.20
C ASP A 177 -27.22 -9.73 -50.42
N ALA A 178 -28.16 -8.84 -50.76
CA ALA A 178 -28.27 -7.50 -50.13
C ALA A 178 -28.35 -7.60 -48.62
N GLN A 179 -29.33 -8.38 -48.16
CA GLN A 179 -29.66 -8.48 -46.75
C GLN A 179 -28.48 -8.98 -45.91
N ARG A 180 -27.71 -9.95 -46.40
CA ARG A 180 -26.54 -10.45 -45.69
C ARG A 180 -25.36 -9.49 -45.72
N PHE A 181 -25.28 -8.63 -46.74
CA PHE A 181 -24.27 -7.58 -46.82
C PHE A 181 -24.60 -6.44 -45.84
N ASP A 182 -25.86 -6.02 -45.80
CA ASP A 182 -26.37 -5.00 -44.87
C ASP A 182 -26.21 -5.47 -43.41
N ASN A 183 -26.67 -6.69 -43.10
CA ASN A 183 -26.47 -7.28 -41.77
C ASN A 183 -24.99 -7.39 -41.34
N LEU A 184 -24.05 -7.47 -42.29
CA LEU A 184 -22.62 -7.49 -41.99
C LEU A 184 -22.10 -6.08 -41.66
N ALA A 185 -22.55 -5.06 -42.38
CA ALA A 185 -22.26 -3.66 -42.08
C ALA A 185 -22.83 -3.29 -40.70
N ASP A 186 -24.10 -3.59 -40.44
CA ASP A 186 -24.77 -3.36 -39.15
C ASP A 186 -24.04 -4.04 -37.98
N LEU A 187 -23.57 -5.28 -38.17
CA LEU A 187 -22.83 -6.00 -37.15
C LEU A 187 -21.48 -5.36 -36.86
N ILE A 188 -20.76 -4.90 -37.89
CA ILE A 188 -19.48 -4.19 -37.75
C ILE A 188 -19.70 -2.86 -37.00
N GLU A 189 -20.77 -2.16 -37.32
CA GLU A 189 -21.17 -0.91 -36.67
C GLU A 189 -21.54 -1.13 -35.20
N PHE A 190 -22.36 -2.15 -34.91
CA PHE A 190 -22.71 -2.52 -33.54
C PHE A 190 -21.47 -2.84 -32.68
N VAL A 191 -20.54 -3.65 -33.22
CA VAL A 191 -19.27 -3.97 -32.54
C VAL A 191 -18.42 -2.72 -32.31
N CYS A 192 -18.43 -1.78 -33.26
CA CYS A 192 -17.74 -0.51 -33.15
C CYS A 192 -18.29 0.35 -31.99
N LEU A 193 -19.61 0.46 -31.86
CA LEU A 193 -20.27 1.19 -30.77
C LEU A 193 -19.91 0.61 -29.40
N GLU A 194 -19.90 -0.73 -29.26
CA GLU A 194 -19.50 -1.40 -28.02
C GLU A 194 -18.03 -1.13 -27.64
N LEU A 195 -17.14 -1.09 -28.63
CA LEU A 195 -15.73 -0.75 -28.40
C LEU A 195 -15.55 0.71 -27.97
N TYR A 196 -16.30 1.65 -28.56
CA TYR A 196 -16.31 3.03 -28.10
C TYR A 196 -16.86 3.13 -26.67
N LEU A 197 -17.98 2.48 -26.37
CA LEU A 197 -18.58 2.47 -25.04
C LEU A 197 -17.59 1.95 -23.99
N LEU A 198 -16.92 0.83 -24.27
CA LEU A 198 -15.90 0.26 -23.39
C LEU A 198 -14.71 1.22 -23.20
N ALA A 199 -14.22 1.84 -24.28
CA ALA A 199 -13.16 2.85 -24.22
C ALA A 199 -13.58 4.04 -23.33
N PHE A 200 -14.82 4.53 -23.46
CA PHE A 200 -15.36 5.61 -22.65
C PHE A 200 -15.50 5.23 -21.17
N ILE A 201 -16.01 4.03 -20.85
CA ILE A 201 -16.12 3.55 -19.47
C ILE A 201 -14.73 3.47 -18.82
N MET A 202 -13.74 2.94 -19.54
CA MET A 202 -12.37 2.85 -19.05
C MET A 202 -11.76 4.24 -18.82
N LEU A 203 -12.01 5.18 -19.72
CA LEU A 203 -11.54 6.56 -19.62
C LEU A 203 -12.17 7.29 -18.43
N ALA A 204 -13.49 7.20 -18.27
CA ALA A 204 -14.23 7.77 -17.16
C ALA A 204 -13.74 7.21 -15.82
N THR A 205 -13.49 5.90 -15.75
CA THR A 205 -12.95 5.24 -14.56
C THR A 205 -11.55 5.74 -14.22
N ALA A 206 -10.67 5.89 -15.22
CA ALA A 206 -9.32 6.40 -15.03
C ALA A 206 -9.31 7.85 -14.52
N LEU A 207 -10.13 8.71 -15.11
CA LEU A 207 -10.28 10.12 -14.72
C LEU A 207 -10.86 10.27 -13.31
N SER A 208 -11.92 9.51 -13.01
CA SER A 208 -12.51 9.46 -11.68
C SER A 208 -11.49 9.01 -10.64
N GLY A 209 -10.67 8.01 -10.97
CA GLY A 209 -9.58 7.54 -10.14
C GLY A 209 -8.54 8.64 -9.83
N GLN A 210 -8.14 9.42 -10.83
CA GLN A 210 -7.18 10.52 -10.66
C GLN A 210 -7.76 11.69 -9.84
N GLN A 211 -9.01 12.07 -10.08
CA GLN A 211 -9.67 13.12 -9.30
C GLN A 211 -9.89 12.68 -7.85
N ALA A 212 -10.35 11.43 -7.64
CA ALA A 212 -10.50 10.85 -6.31
C ALA A 212 -9.15 10.81 -5.58
N LEU A 213 -8.06 10.45 -6.28
CA LEU A 213 -6.72 10.48 -5.71
C LEU A 213 -6.33 11.89 -5.26
N ARG A 214 -6.50 12.92 -6.11
CA ARG A 214 -6.20 14.32 -5.76
C ARG A 214 -7.02 14.80 -4.57
N ALA A 215 -8.33 14.50 -4.55
CA ALA A 215 -9.21 14.86 -3.43
C ALA A 215 -8.79 14.17 -2.13
N GLN A 216 -8.38 12.90 -2.17
CA GLN A 216 -7.89 12.18 -1.01
C GLN A 216 -6.53 12.71 -0.51
N ILE A 217 -5.65 13.12 -1.41
CA ILE A 217 -4.39 13.80 -1.06
C ILE A 217 -4.70 15.11 -0.33
N ALA A 218 -5.53 15.97 -0.92
CA ALA A 218 -5.93 17.24 -0.31
C ALA A 218 -6.58 17.04 1.07
N ALA A 219 -7.47 16.03 1.20
CA ALA A 219 -8.09 15.68 2.48
C ALA A 219 -7.06 15.22 3.53
N ALA A 220 -6.03 14.48 3.12
CA ALA A 220 -4.95 14.06 4.03
C ALA A 220 -4.05 15.22 4.46
N GLU A 221 -3.81 16.19 3.58
CA GLU A 221 -3.01 17.39 3.85
C GLU A 221 -3.67 18.31 4.89
N VAL A 222 -4.99 18.45 4.84
CA VAL A 222 -5.76 19.27 5.80
C VAL A 222 -6.28 18.48 7.01
N ALA A 223 -5.99 17.18 7.13
CA ALA A 223 -6.47 16.37 8.23
C ALA A 223 -6.00 16.93 9.61
N PRO A 224 -6.87 16.89 10.63
CA PRO A 224 -6.68 17.64 11.87
C PRO A 224 -5.61 17.05 12.80
N ASP A 225 -5.37 15.74 12.74
CA ASP A 225 -4.46 15.03 13.64
C ASP A 225 -3.67 13.93 12.93
N GLY A 226 -2.74 13.31 13.67
CA GLY A 226 -1.84 12.31 13.14
C GLY A 226 -2.52 11.03 12.67
N ALA A 227 -3.50 10.53 13.42
CA ALA A 227 -4.24 9.33 13.07
C ALA A 227 -5.05 9.54 11.78
N ALA A 228 -5.77 10.67 11.72
CA ALA A 228 -6.56 11.06 10.55
C ALA A 228 -5.69 11.24 9.30
N THR A 229 -4.53 11.89 9.40
CA THR A 229 -3.59 12.01 8.27
C THR A 229 -3.10 10.66 7.78
N ILE A 230 -2.67 9.78 8.70
CA ILE A 230 -2.15 8.45 8.35
C ILE A 230 -3.25 7.60 7.70
N HIS A 231 -4.48 7.68 8.20
CA HIS A 231 -5.63 6.98 7.63
C HIS A 231 -5.97 7.48 6.22
N ALA A 232 -6.04 8.80 6.04
CA ALA A 232 -6.30 9.41 4.74
C ALA A 232 -5.18 9.09 3.74
N ALA A 233 -3.92 9.09 4.19
CA ALA A 233 -2.77 8.68 3.38
C ALA A 233 -2.86 7.21 2.94
N GLN A 234 -3.39 6.31 3.77
CA GLN A 234 -3.65 4.93 3.37
C GLN A 234 -4.69 4.85 2.24
N MET A 235 -5.77 5.62 2.33
CA MET A 235 -6.77 5.68 1.26
C MET A 235 -6.17 6.19 -0.04
N ALA A 236 -5.46 7.32 0.01
CA ALA A 236 -4.77 7.90 -1.14
C ALA A 236 -3.80 6.88 -1.78
N PHE A 237 -3.02 6.16 -0.96
CA PHE A 237 -2.11 5.12 -1.44
C PHE A 237 -2.84 3.96 -2.12
N ALA A 238 -3.97 3.51 -1.55
CA ALA A 238 -4.77 2.43 -2.13
C ALA A 238 -5.37 2.86 -3.49
N THR A 239 -5.95 4.06 -3.56
CA THR A 239 -6.47 4.61 -4.82
C THR A 239 -5.36 4.79 -5.84
N ALA A 240 -4.20 5.33 -5.46
CA ALA A 240 -3.04 5.42 -6.36
C ALA A 240 -2.59 4.05 -6.87
N THR A 241 -2.61 3.02 -6.01
CA THR A 241 -2.24 1.66 -6.39
C THR A 241 -3.19 1.08 -7.45
N LEU A 242 -4.49 1.38 -7.36
CA LEU A 242 -5.49 0.88 -8.29
C LEU A 242 -5.56 1.67 -9.60
N THR A 243 -5.28 2.96 -9.54
CA THR A 243 -5.56 3.92 -10.64
C THR A 243 -4.30 4.33 -11.41
N THR A 244 -3.10 3.99 -10.92
CA THR A 244 -1.85 4.31 -11.59
C THR A 244 -1.12 3.05 -12.03
N GLU A 245 -0.51 3.09 -13.21
CA GLU A 245 0.25 1.95 -13.76
C GLU A 245 1.61 1.75 -13.10
N ARG A 246 2.01 2.67 -12.21
CA ARG A 246 3.29 2.62 -11.47
C ARG A 246 3.42 1.38 -10.58
N PHE A 247 2.30 0.77 -10.20
CA PHE A 247 2.28 -0.36 -9.30
C PHE A 247 2.09 -1.68 -10.06
N SER A 248 2.90 -2.67 -9.69
CA SER A 248 2.86 -4.00 -10.30
C SER A 248 1.49 -4.68 -10.13
N PRO A 249 1.10 -5.60 -11.05
CA PRO A 249 -0.18 -6.31 -10.97
C PRO A 249 -0.42 -7.01 -9.63
N ARG A 250 0.62 -7.61 -9.05
CA ARG A 250 0.57 -8.21 -7.70
C ARG A 250 0.19 -7.21 -6.62
N ARG A 251 0.68 -5.97 -6.69
CA ARG A 251 0.32 -4.89 -5.73
C ARG A 251 -1.12 -4.44 -5.90
N ARG A 252 -1.63 -4.40 -7.14
CA ARG A 252 -3.05 -4.09 -7.41
C ARG A 252 -3.97 -5.14 -6.79
N GLN A 253 -3.70 -6.42 -7.01
CA GLN A 253 -4.46 -7.51 -6.37
C GLN A 253 -4.45 -7.40 -4.85
N GLN A 254 -3.31 -7.10 -4.24
CA GLN A 254 -3.21 -6.89 -2.79
C GLN A 254 -4.03 -5.68 -2.31
N ALA A 255 -4.06 -4.58 -3.06
CA ALA A 255 -4.85 -3.40 -2.72
C ALA A 255 -6.37 -3.69 -2.76
N VAL A 256 -6.84 -4.43 -3.79
CA VAL A 256 -8.24 -4.88 -3.89
C VAL A 256 -8.63 -5.75 -2.68
N LEU A 257 -7.79 -6.75 -2.36
CA LEU A 257 -8.03 -7.63 -1.21
C LEU A 257 -8.01 -6.86 0.12
N ALA A 258 -7.13 -5.87 0.25
CA ALA A 258 -7.04 -5.04 1.46
C ALA A 258 -8.27 -4.15 1.68
N LEU A 259 -8.88 -3.63 0.61
CA LEU A 259 -10.13 -2.86 0.68
C LEU A 259 -11.31 -3.73 1.12
N GLY A 260 -11.36 -5.01 0.70
CA GLY A 260 -12.40 -5.96 1.08
C GLY A 260 -12.29 -6.53 2.50
N ALA A 261 -11.09 -6.51 3.11
CA ALA A 261 -10.81 -7.19 4.38
C ALA A 261 -11.29 -6.47 5.65
N GLY A 262 -11.61 -5.17 5.58
CA GLY A 262 -11.91 -4.36 6.77
C GLY A 262 -13.34 -4.52 7.31
N ALA A 263 -14.34 -4.36 6.44
CA ALA A 263 -15.77 -4.41 6.80
C ALA A 263 -16.60 -5.37 5.93
N GLY A 264 -16.00 -5.96 4.90
CA GLY A 264 -16.62 -7.00 4.07
C GLY A 264 -16.61 -8.37 4.75
N ILE A 265 -17.12 -9.40 4.06
CA ILE A 265 -17.30 -10.78 4.57
C ILE A 265 -16.06 -11.32 5.30
N GLY A 266 -14.86 -11.05 4.79
CA GLY A 266 -13.60 -11.47 5.43
C GLY A 266 -13.40 -10.88 6.84
N GLY A 267 -13.78 -9.63 7.06
CA GLY A 267 -13.75 -8.99 8.37
C GLY A 267 -14.74 -9.62 9.35
N TRP A 268 -15.95 -9.97 8.87
CA TRP A 268 -16.97 -10.66 9.66
C TRP A 268 -16.50 -12.05 10.12
N LEU A 269 -15.99 -12.85 9.18
CA LEU A 269 -15.45 -14.17 9.49
C LEU A 269 -14.27 -14.08 10.46
N ALA A 270 -13.40 -13.09 10.30
CA ALA A 270 -12.30 -12.85 11.23
C ALA A 270 -12.81 -12.48 12.64
N ALA A 271 -13.82 -11.60 12.76
CA ALA A 271 -14.40 -11.23 14.05
C ALA A 271 -15.01 -12.43 14.77
N LEU A 272 -15.73 -13.29 14.05
CA LEU A 272 -16.25 -14.55 14.58
C LEU A 272 -15.12 -15.47 15.04
N ALA A 273 -14.08 -15.67 14.22
CA ALA A 273 -12.95 -16.54 14.54
C ALA A 273 -12.18 -16.06 15.79
N TYR A 274 -11.88 -14.77 15.89
CA TYR A 274 -11.21 -14.21 17.07
C TYR A 274 -12.10 -14.27 18.31
N THR A 275 -13.40 -14.03 18.19
CA THR A 275 -14.34 -14.13 19.32
C THR A 275 -14.53 -15.56 19.79
N TRP A 276 -14.56 -16.52 18.87
CA TRP A 276 -14.59 -17.94 19.20
C TRP A 276 -13.33 -18.35 19.97
N ARG A 277 -12.16 -17.92 19.48
CA ARG A 277 -10.85 -18.27 20.07
C ARG A 277 -10.57 -17.57 21.40
N LEU A 278 -10.80 -16.26 21.50
CA LEU A 278 -10.36 -15.40 22.61
C LEU A 278 -11.50 -14.93 23.51
N GLY A 279 -12.73 -14.92 23.01
CA GLY A 279 -13.83 -14.24 23.68
C GLY A 279 -14.23 -14.85 25.02
N ARG A 280 -14.00 -16.16 25.25
CA ARG A 280 -14.19 -16.78 26.56
C ARG A 280 -13.20 -16.26 27.61
N ALA A 281 -11.93 -16.10 27.24
CA ALA A 281 -10.92 -15.57 28.14
C ALA A 281 -11.21 -14.11 28.48
N VAL A 282 -11.55 -13.30 27.47
CA VAL A 282 -11.93 -11.89 27.67
C VAL A 282 -13.23 -11.76 28.48
N ALA A 283 -14.20 -12.66 28.32
CA ALA A 283 -15.43 -12.64 29.12
C ALA A 283 -15.13 -12.82 30.61
N ARG A 284 -14.20 -13.70 30.97
CA ARG A 284 -13.76 -13.86 32.38
C ARG A 284 -13.04 -12.62 32.92
N LEU A 285 -12.28 -11.93 32.08
CA LEU A 285 -11.50 -10.75 32.47
C LEU A 285 -12.32 -9.46 32.54
N SER A 286 -13.37 -9.33 31.72
CA SER A 286 -14.11 -8.08 31.52
C SER A 286 -15.58 -8.14 31.95
N GLY A 287 -16.11 -9.34 32.22
CA GLY A 287 -17.55 -9.56 32.42
C GLY A 287 -18.39 -9.46 31.14
N LYS A 288 -17.81 -9.07 30.00
CA LYS A 288 -18.56 -8.91 28.75
C LYS A 288 -18.84 -10.25 28.08
N SER A 289 -20.11 -10.49 27.74
CA SER A 289 -20.49 -11.66 26.95
C SER A 289 -19.83 -11.64 25.56
N ARG A 290 -19.65 -12.81 24.95
CA ARG A 290 -19.08 -12.91 23.59
C ARG A 290 -19.89 -12.14 22.55
N TRP A 291 -21.20 -12.02 22.74
CA TRP A 291 -22.08 -11.22 21.87
C TRP A 291 -21.77 -9.73 21.95
N ILE A 292 -21.57 -9.20 23.15
CA ILE A 292 -21.16 -7.80 23.34
C ILE A 292 -19.81 -7.56 22.67
N GLN A 293 -18.85 -8.47 22.87
CA GLN A 293 -17.52 -8.35 22.26
C GLN A 293 -17.59 -8.35 20.72
N LEU A 294 -18.46 -9.17 20.13
CA LEU A 294 -18.67 -9.22 18.68
C LEU A 294 -19.32 -7.92 18.17
N ARG A 295 -20.34 -7.41 18.86
CA ARG A 295 -20.98 -6.13 18.55
C ARG A 295 -20.01 -4.95 18.62
N GLU A 296 -19.16 -4.92 19.64
CA GLU A 296 -18.12 -3.89 19.79
C GLU A 296 -17.10 -3.94 18.66
N GLN A 297 -16.64 -5.13 18.26
CA GLN A 297 -15.79 -5.30 17.09
C GLN A 297 -16.43 -4.72 15.83
N PHE A 298 -17.71 -5.01 15.56
CA PHE A 298 -18.39 -4.44 14.40
C PHE A 298 -18.51 -2.91 14.47
N GLY A 299 -18.81 -2.36 15.64
CA GLY A 299 -18.83 -0.91 15.84
C GLY A 299 -17.48 -0.27 15.51
N LEU A 300 -16.38 -0.87 15.98
CA LEU A 300 -15.01 -0.41 15.74
C LEU A 300 -14.58 -0.58 14.28
N MET A 301 -14.96 -1.67 13.62
CA MET A 301 -14.73 -1.88 12.19
C MET A 301 -15.45 -0.81 11.37
N ARG A 302 -16.72 -0.51 11.67
CA ARG A 302 -17.50 0.49 10.93
C ARG A 302 -16.97 1.91 11.14
N ARG A 303 -16.66 2.27 12.40
CA ARG A 303 -16.30 3.64 12.77
C ARG A 303 -14.83 3.99 12.50
N HIS A 304 -13.93 3.03 12.76
CA HIS A 304 -12.48 3.27 12.74
C HIS A 304 -11.74 2.36 11.77
N ARG A 305 -12.44 1.51 11.00
CA ARG A 305 -11.85 0.52 10.09
C ARG A 305 -10.80 -0.37 10.77
N LEU A 306 -10.98 -0.63 12.07
CA LEU A 306 -10.11 -1.49 12.84
C LEU A 306 -10.34 -2.94 12.47
N ILE A 307 -9.27 -3.67 12.17
CA ILE A 307 -9.38 -5.12 11.96
C ILE A 307 -9.74 -5.82 13.29
N PRO A 308 -10.53 -6.92 13.27
CA PRO A 308 -11.01 -7.57 14.50
C PRO A 308 -9.91 -8.03 15.46
N LYS A 309 -8.73 -8.39 14.93
CA LYS A 309 -7.54 -8.73 15.73
C LYS A 309 -7.19 -7.64 16.75
N ASN A 310 -7.34 -6.37 16.36
CA ASN A 310 -6.90 -5.22 17.16
C ASN A 310 -7.79 -4.98 18.37
N TYR A 311 -9.07 -5.37 18.30
CA TYR A 311 -9.95 -5.36 19.47
C TYR A 311 -9.35 -6.17 20.62
N TYR A 312 -8.81 -7.35 20.30
CA TYR A 312 -8.21 -8.20 21.31
C TYR A 312 -6.80 -7.76 21.72
N MET A 313 -5.95 -7.49 20.72
CA MET A 313 -4.55 -7.10 20.92
C MET A 313 -4.42 -5.81 21.75
N PHE A 314 -5.23 -4.79 21.48
CA PHE A 314 -5.17 -3.52 22.19
C PHE A 314 -6.15 -3.42 23.37
N GLU A 315 -6.78 -4.53 23.76
CA GLU A 315 -7.75 -4.59 24.87
C GLU A 315 -8.87 -3.55 24.74
N LEU A 316 -9.37 -3.33 23.52
CA LEU A 316 -10.41 -2.32 23.23
C LEU A 316 -11.76 -2.68 23.84
N TRP A 317 -11.89 -3.86 24.47
CA TRP A 317 -13.01 -4.14 25.38
C TRP A 317 -12.97 -3.27 26.65
N ARG A 318 -11.86 -2.61 26.96
CA ARG A 318 -11.75 -1.64 28.05
C ARG A 318 -12.27 -0.27 27.59
N PRO A 319 -13.23 0.35 28.30
CA PRO A 319 -13.83 1.61 27.89
C PRO A 319 -12.82 2.74 27.62
N SER A 320 -11.80 2.89 28.47
CA SER A 320 -10.77 3.94 28.33
C SER A 320 -9.89 3.81 27.08
N LEU A 321 -9.75 2.60 26.53
CA LEU A 321 -9.00 2.33 25.30
C LEU A 321 -9.92 2.37 24.08
N ALA A 322 -11.17 1.91 24.22
CA ALA A 322 -12.18 2.00 23.17
C ALA A 322 -12.46 3.44 22.73
N THR A 323 -12.46 4.41 23.64
CA THR A 323 -12.67 5.82 23.29
C THR A 323 -11.56 6.38 22.39
N GLN A 324 -10.36 5.83 22.49
CA GLN A 324 -9.17 6.22 21.72
C GLN A 324 -8.91 5.26 20.54
N ALA A 325 -9.86 4.39 20.21
CA ALA A 325 -9.66 3.31 19.24
C ALA A 325 -9.23 3.83 17.85
N GLY A 326 -9.72 5.01 17.44
CA GLY A 326 -9.35 5.65 16.18
C GLY A 326 -7.89 6.08 16.10
N ASP A 327 -7.21 6.23 17.23
CA ASP A 327 -5.81 6.69 17.27
C ASP A 327 -4.81 5.52 17.23
N PHE A 328 -5.29 4.28 17.36
CA PHE A 328 -4.43 3.10 17.25
C PHE A 328 -4.04 2.87 15.80
N LEU A 329 -2.75 3.01 15.52
CA LEU A 329 -2.19 2.82 14.18
C LEU A 329 -2.15 1.34 13.83
N GLN A 330 -2.65 1.01 12.65
CA GLN A 330 -2.69 -0.34 12.14
C GLN A 330 -1.51 -0.65 11.24
N ARG A 331 -1.16 -1.93 11.13
CA ARG A 331 -0.13 -2.40 10.20
C ARG A 331 -0.46 -2.07 8.74
N GLY A 332 -1.73 -2.08 8.36
CA GLY A 332 -2.21 -1.70 7.02
C GLY A 332 -1.97 -0.22 6.70
N GLU A 333 -2.17 0.64 7.69
CA GLU A 333 -1.94 2.09 7.59
C GLU A 333 -0.44 2.41 7.50
N THR A 334 0.36 1.77 8.35
CA THR A 334 1.80 2.04 8.47
C THR A 334 2.62 1.34 7.39
N LYS A 335 2.82 0.01 7.51
CA LYS A 335 3.60 -0.80 6.55
C LYS A 335 2.93 -0.91 5.19
N GLY A 336 1.60 -0.86 5.15
CA GLY A 336 0.84 -0.94 3.91
C GLY A 336 0.92 0.34 3.07
N ALA A 337 1.03 1.51 3.69
CA ALA A 337 1.00 2.80 3.01
C ALA A 337 2.03 3.81 3.54
N ALA A 338 1.90 4.30 4.78
CA ALA A 338 2.63 5.47 5.28
C ALA A 338 4.16 5.35 5.10
N TYR A 339 4.78 4.23 5.49
CA TYR A 339 6.24 4.06 5.34
C TYR A 339 6.70 4.02 3.87
N LYS A 340 5.81 3.67 2.93
CA LYS A 340 6.13 3.68 1.50
C LYS A 340 6.10 5.10 0.93
N ILE A 341 5.19 5.95 1.42
CA ILE A 341 5.12 7.37 1.07
C ILE A 341 6.31 8.13 1.70
N LEU A 342 6.65 7.82 2.95
CA LEU A 342 7.69 8.49 3.72
C LEU A 342 9.13 8.11 3.33
N ARG A 343 9.34 7.23 2.34
CA ARG A 343 10.67 6.89 1.82
C ARG A 343 11.07 7.89 0.74
N ARG A 344 12.15 8.65 1.01
CA ARG A 344 12.71 9.63 0.08
C ARG A 344 13.25 8.99 -1.20
N ASP A 345 13.76 7.76 -1.14
CA ASP A 345 14.34 7.02 -2.28
C ASP A 345 13.31 6.59 -3.35
N SER A 346 12.02 6.89 -3.16
CA SER A 346 11.01 6.78 -4.23
C SER A 346 11.31 7.73 -5.41
N ILE A 347 12.20 8.70 -5.20
CA ILE A 347 12.63 9.70 -6.16
C ILE A 347 14.12 9.45 -6.49
N GLY A 348 14.40 8.43 -7.30
CA GLY A 348 15.60 8.41 -8.15
C GLY A 348 16.98 8.03 -7.55
N GLY A 349 17.07 7.14 -6.56
CA GLY A 349 18.37 6.65 -6.06
C GLY A 349 18.49 5.13 -6.06
N SER A 350 19.49 4.58 -6.75
CA SER A 350 19.82 3.15 -6.77
C SER A 350 20.82 2.75 -5.68
N ASP A 351 20.62 3.13 -4.42
CA ASP A 351 21.60 2.79 -3.39
C ASP A 351 21.23 1.50 -2.67
N ALA A 352 21.77 0.40 -3.19
CA ALA A 352 21.84 -0.87 -2.48
C ALA A 352 22.49 -0.74 -1.08
N GLU A 353 23.31 0.30 -0.88
CA GLU A 353 24.11 0.59 0.32
C GLU A 353 23.28 1.01 1.55
N GLN A 354 22.07 1.55 1.36
CA GLN A 354 21.23 2.02 2.47
C GLN A 354 20.11 1.05 2.87
N ARG A 355 20.12 -0.17 2.32
CA ARG A 355 19.10 -1.18 2.62
C ARG A 355 19.33 -1.76 4.02
N LEU A 356 18.66 -1.19 5.02
CA LEU A 356 18.61 -1.71 6.40
C LEU A 356 18.25 -3.21 6.49
N SER A 357 17.58 -3.77 5.48
CA SER A 357 17.21 -5.20 5.43
C SER A 357 18.37 -6.16 5.16
N ASP A 358 19.48 -5.68 4.59
CA ASP A 358 20.67 -6.51 4.36
C ASP A 358 21.64 -6.34 5.52
N LYS A 359 21.74 -7.38 6.36
CA LYS A 359 22.48 -7.32 7.61
C LYS A 359 24.00 -7.11 7.41
N LEU A 360 24.56 -7.60 6.32
CA LEU A 360 26.00 -7.41 6.04
C LEU A 360 26.27 -5.98 5.57
N ALA A 361 25.44 -5.46 4.65
CA ALA A 361 25.58 -4.08 4.18
C ALA A 361 25.37 -3.07 5.34
N PHE A 362 24.35 -3.31 6.17
CA PHE A 362 24.11 -2.52 7.38
C PHE A 362 25.30 -2.55 8.34
N HIS A 363 25.84 -3.74 8.62
CA HIS A 363 27.02 -3.90 9.48
C HIS A 363 28.23 -3.12 8.95
N ASN A 364 28.55 -3.27 7.66
CA ASN A 364 29.68 -2.58 7.03
C ASN A 364 29.51 -1.06 7.08
N ARG A 365 28.29 -0.55 6.84
CA ARG A 365 28.00 0.88 6.92
C ARG A 365 28.15 1.41 8.35
N CYS A 366 27.62 0.70 9.35
CA CYS A 366 27.83 1.06 10.76
C CYS A 366 29.32 1.12 11.11
N ARG A 367 30.11 0.13 10.68
CA ARG A 367 31.55 0.10 10.92
C ARG A 367 32.27 1.29 10.29
N GLN A 368 31.94 1.66 9.05
CA GLN A 368 32.51 2.84 8.38
C GLN A 368 32.23 4.14 9.14
N LEU A 369 31.07 4.23 9.78
CA LEU A 369 30.61 5.41 10.52
C LEU A 369 30.98 5.40 12.01
N GLY A 370 31.75 4.40 12.47
CA GLY A 370 32.10 4.25 13.88
C GLY A 370 30.92 3.91 14.80
N LEU A 371 29.79 3.47 14.24
CA LEU A 371 28.61 3.06 15.02
C LEU A 371 28.81 1.65 15.57
N ARG A 372 28.60 1.51 16.88
CA ARG A 372 28.69 0.21 17.56
C ARG A 372 27.54 -0.70 17.15
N THR A 373 27.87 -1.73 16.39
CA THR A 373 26.95 -2.77 15.91
C THR A 373 27.50 -4.15 16.21
N VAL A 374 26.64 -5.17 16.24
CA VAL A 374 27.05 -6.56 16.44
C VAL A 374 28.12 -6.95 15.41
N PRO A 375 29.28 -7.46 15.84
CA PRO A 375 30.33 -7.88 14.92
C PRO A 375 29.90 -9.06 14.06
N ILE A 376 30.37 -9.09 12.82
CA ILE A 376 30.23 -10.23 11.91
C ILE A 376 31.62 -10.84 11.72
N HIS A 377 31.78 -12.11 12.11
CA HIS A 377 33.02 -12.84 11.88
C HIS A 377 33.22 -13.15 10.40
N PHE A 378 32.18 -13.66 9.74
CA PHE A 378 32.11 -13.72 8.29
C PHE A 378 30.66 -13.85 7.80
N ALA A 379 30.45 -13.59 6.51
CA ALA A 379 29.21 -13.90 5.80
C ALA A 379 29.46 -14.99 4.76
N ALA A 380 28.44 -15.78 4.43
CA ALA A 380 28.52 -16.80 3.40
C ALA A 380 27.32 -16.73 2.46
N SER A 381 27.57 -16.94 1.18
CA SER A 381 26.55 -16.98 0.13
C SER A 381 27.02 -17.85 -1.03
N ALA A 382 26.11 -18.61 -1.63
CA ALA A 382 26.41 -19.47 -2.78
C ALA A 382 27.63 -20.40 -2.59
N GLY A 383 27.81 -20.91 -1.36
CA GLY A 383 28.92 -21.82 -1.01
C GLY A 383 30.26 -21.14 -0.76
N LYS A 384 30.32 -19.80 -0.83
CA LYS A 384 31.55 -19.02 -0.68
C LYS A 384 31.47 -18.08 0.52
N VAL A 385 32.63 -17.80 1.11
CA VAL A 385 32.76 -16.77 2.15
C VAL A 385 32.80 -15.40 1.48
N GLU A 386 31.92 -14.51 1.90
CA GLU A 386 31.98 -13.08 1.63
C GLU A 386 32.75 -12.42 2.78
N MET A 387 33.98 -12.00 2.50
CA MET A 387 34.91 -11.53 3.53
C MET A 387 34.45 -10.19 4.13
N VAL A 388 34.41 -10.14 5.46
CA VAL A 388 34.54 -8.90 6.23
C VAL A 388 36.05 -8.70 6.48
N THR A 389 36.55 -7.48 6.38
CA THR A 389 37.99 -7.19 6.55
C THR A 389 38.52 -7.78 7.86
N GLY A 390 39.52 -8.68 7.79
CA GLY A 390 40.12 -9.35 8.95
C GLY A 390 39.46 -10.69 9.37
N ALA A 391 38.63 -11.31 8.53
CA ALA A 391 38.06 -12.62 8.84
C ALA A 391 39.15 -13.71 8.89
N ALA A 392 39.20 -14.45 10.00
CA ALA A 392 40.06 -15.62 10.16
C ALA A 392 39.63 -16.75 9.21
N ALA A 393 40.59 -17.58 8.78
CA ALA A 393 40.30 -18.75 7.95
C ALA A 393 39.32 -19.71 8.66
N ASP A 394 39.44 -19.82 9.97
CA ASP A 394 38.67 -20.70 10.85
C ASP A 394 37.65 -19.97 11.73
N LEU A 395 36.72 -20.75 12.31
CA LEU A 395 35.76 -20.23 13.28
C LEU A 395 36.46 -19.89 14.61
N PRO A 396 36.21 -18.69 15.18
CA PRO A 396 36.83 -18.27 16.43
C PRO A 396 36.31 -19.09 17.62
N PRO A 397 37.16 -19.42 18.62
CA PRO A 397 36.81 -20.28 19.76
C PRO A 397 35.90 -19.59 20.79
N VAL A 398 34.72 -19.16 20.34
CA VAL A 398 33.71 -18.43 21.12
C VAL A 398 32.32 -18.97 20.79
N ASP A 399 31.34 -18.73 21.67
CA ASP A 399 29.95 -19.01 21.35
C ASP A 399 29.51 -18.25 20.09
N LEU A 400 28.82 -18.93 19.17
CA LEU A 400 28.40 -18.36 17.90
C LEU A 400 26.88 -18.24 17.79
N PHE A 401 26.46 -17.24 17.05
CA PHE A 401 25.09 -17.02 16.61
C PHE A 401 25.07 -16.91 15.09
N ILE A 402 24.38 -17.85 14.44
CA ILE A 402 24.31 -17.94 12.98
C ILE A 402 22.89 -17.62 12.56
N LYS A 403 22.72 -16.66 11.64
CA LYS A 403 21.38 -16.29 11.14
C LYS A 403 21.39 -15.99 9.64
N PRO A 404 20.22 -16.05 8.97
CA PRO A 404 20.12 -15.61 7.58
C PRO A 404 20.47 -14.12 7.42
N ARG A 405 21.21 -13.81 6.35
CA ARG A 405 21.58 -12.44 5.96
C ARG A 405 20.36 -11.57 5.71
N LYS A 406 19.35 -12.13 5.03
CA LYS A 406 18.04 -11.52 4.80
C LYS A 406 16.98 -12.40 5.43
N GLY A 407 16.04 -11.78 6.14
CA GLY A 407 14.96 -12.49 6.84
C GLY A 407 14.41 -11.70 8.00
N CYS A 408 13.25 -12.13 8.51
CA CYS A 408 12.55 -11.54 9.63
C CYS A 408 12.19 -12.60 10.68
N GLY A 409 12.00 -12.15 11.93
CA GLY A 409 11.41 -12.94 13.00
C GLY A 409 12.27 -14.07 13.59
N GLY A 410 13.56 -14.15 13.25
CA GLY A 410 14.50 -15.14 13.79
C GLY A 410 14.47 -16.52 13.12
N ASN A 411 13.65 -16.72 12.09
CA ASN A 411 13.57 -18.00 11.39
C ASN A 411 14.91 -18.37 10.74
N GLY A 412 15.41 -19.57 11.07
CA GLY A 412 16.70 -20.08 10.59
C GLY A 412 17.92 -19.60 11.39
N ALA A 413 17.71 -18.87 12.50
CA ALA A 413 18.77 -18.56 13.45
C ALA A 413 19.11 -19.80 14.30
N SER A 414 20.38 -19.96 14.65
CA SER A 414 20.87 -21.06 15.48
C SER A 414 22.00 -20.59 16.39
N ARG A 415 22.03 -21.13 17.60
CA ARG A 415 23.09 -20.92 18.59
C ARG A 415 24.02 -22.12 18.59
N TRP A 416 25.31 -21.85 18.69
CA TRP A 416 26.37 -22.85 18.80
C TRP A 416 27.26 -22.49 19.98
N LEU A 417 27.37 -23.38 20.97
CA LEU A 417 28.19 -23.17 22.15
C LEU A 417 29.58 -23.76 21.91
N TYR A 418 30.63 -22.99 22.19
CA TYR A 418 31.99 -23.49 22.04
C TYR A 418 32.38 -24.39 23.21
N GLU A 419 32.99 -25.53 22.91
CA GLU A 419 33.48 -26.51 23.87
C GLU A 419 34.97 -26.75 23.61
N ALA A 420 35.82 -26.50 24.61
CA ALA A 420 37.26 -26.75 24.49
C ALA A 420 37.64 -28.22 24.69
N GLN A 421 36.82 -28.98 25.44
CA GLN A 421 37.09 -30.37 25.84
C GLN A 421 35.87 -31.27 25.57
N PRO A 422 36.06 -32.57 25.29
CA PRO A 422 37.33 -33.30 25.21
C PRO A 422 38.17 -32.96 23.96
N GLN A 423 37.55 -32.36 22.94
CA GLN A 423 38.23 -31.75 21.80
C GLN A 423 37.60 -30.37 21.51
N PRO A 424 38.26 -29.44 20.82
CA PRO A 424 37.64 -28.19 20.39
C PRO A 424 36.48 -28.44 19.42
N GLY A 425 35.30 -27.88 19.72
CA GLY A 425 34.11 -28.02 18.87
C GLY A 425 32.97 -27.10 19.27
N TYR A 426 31.85 -27.26 18.59
CA TYR A 426 30.65 -26.47 18.76
C TYR A 426 29.44 -27.38 18.96
N ARG A 427 28.64 -27.09 19.99
CA ARG A 427 27.38 -27.78 20.28
C ARG A 427 26.19 -26.94 19.85
N GLY A 428 25.40 -27.46 18.92
CA GLY A 428 24.18 -26.84 18.42
C GLY A 428 23.02 -26.92 19.41
N SER A 429 21.97 -26.11 19.18
CA SER A 429 20.74 -26.16 19.99
C SER A 429 20.00 -27.51 19.92
N ASP A 430 20.26 -28.31 18.91
CA ASP A 430 19.73 -29.67 18.72
C ASP A 430 20.54 -30.75 19.48
N GLY A 431 21.59 -30.34 20.20
CA GLY A 431 22.52 -31.23 20.89
C GLY A 431 23.61 -31.82 20.00
N SER A 432 23.59 -31.56 18.69
CA SER A 432 24.63 -32.04 17.77
C SER A 432 25.96 -31.34 18.06
N ARG A 433 27.07 -32.10 17.97
CA ARG A 433 28.42 -31.59 18.13
C ARG A 433 29.15 -31.61 16.80
N ARG A 434 29.89 -30.54 16.49
CA ARG A 434 30.65 -30.37 15.25
C ARG A 434 32.02 -29.78 15.54
N SER A 435 33.05 -30.21 14.83
CA SER A 435 34.33 -29.49 14.80
C SER A 435 34.16 -28.12 14.11
N GLY A 436 35.14 -27.22 14.26
CA GLY A 436 35.11 -25.93 13.56
C GLY A 436 35.06 -26.08 12.03
N ALA A 437 35.80 -27.04 11.47
CA ALA A 437 35.80 -27.31 10.05
C ALA A 437 34.44 -27.85 9.56
N GLU A 438 33.84 -28.79 10.30
CA GLU A 438 32.53 -29.34 9.97
C GLU A 438 31.43 -28.28 10.03
N LEU A 439 31.41 -27.44 11.07
CA LEU A 439 30.44 -26.36 11.18
C LEU A 439 30.62 -25.31 10.08
N ARG A 440 31.86 -24.98 9.71
CA ARG A 440 32.14 -24.08 8.59
C ARG A 440 31.63 -24.67 7.26
N ALA A 441 31.89 -25.94 6.99
CA ALA A 441 31.39 -26.63 5.81
C ALA A 441 29.85 -26.67 5.78
N GLU A 442 29.21 -26.89 6.92
CA GLU A 442 27.75 -26.82 7.06
C GLU A 442 27.20 -25.43 6.68
N ILE A 443 27.82 -24.37 7.20
CA ILE A 443 27.41 -22.98 6.91
C ILE A 443 27.52 -22.71 5.41
N LEU A 444 28.63 -23.10 4.78
CA LEU A 444 28.83 -22.93 3.34
C LEU A 444 27.79 -23.71 2.53
N ARG A 445 27.53 -24.98 2.90
CA ARG A 445 26.51 -25.79 2.23
C ARG A 445 25.12 -25.17 2.34
N ARG A 446 24.72 -24.73 3.53
CA ARG A 446 23.43 -24.05 3.76
C ARG A 446 23.35 -22.70 3.03
N SER A 447 24.49 -22.05 2.81
CA SER A 447 24.56 -20.76 2.12
C SER A 447 24.16 -20.79 0.64
N HIS A 448 24.14 -21.98 0.01
CA HIS A 448 23.59 -22.15 -1.34
C HIS A 448 22.09 -21.83 -1.41
N ALA A 449 21.33 -22.19 -0.36
CA ALA A 449 19.89 -21.94 -0.33
C ALA A 449 19.56 -20.50 0.07
N ARG A 450 20.36 -19.90 0.97
CA ARG A 450 20.20 -18.51 1.42
C ARG A 450 21.49 -18.00 2.06
N GLY A 451 21.85 -16.74 1.83
CA GLY A 451 23.01 -16.14 2.50
C GLY A 451 22.90 -16.17 4.03
N LEU A 452 24.00 -16.45 4.71
CA LEU A 452 24.12 -16.55 6.17
C LEU A 452 25.18 -15.58 6.70
N ILE A 453 25.03 -15.17 7.95
CA ILE A 453 26.07 -14.44 8.69
C ILE A 453 26.38 -15.15 10.00
N VAL A 454 27.65 -15.09 10.39
CA VAL A 454 28.17 -15.66 11.64
C VAL A 454 28.59 -14.52 12.55
N GLN A 455 28.02 -14.48 13.75
CA GLN A 455 28.25 -13.46 14.76
C GLN A 455 28.68 -14.14 16.06
N PRO A 456 29.40 -13.46 16.97
CA PRO A 456 29.55 -13.97 18.32
C PRO A 456 28.18 -13.93 19.02
N ARG A 457 27.99 -14.87 19.94
CA ARG A 457 26.83 -14.84 20.82
C ARG A 457 27.05 -13.77 21.89
N LEU A 458 26.35 -12.66 21.73
CA LEU A 458 26.32 -11.59 22.72
C LEU A 458 25.55 -12.01 23.98
N ARG A 459 25.89 -11.39 25.11
CA ARG A 459 25.23 -11.57 26.40
C ARG A 459 24.79 -10.21 26.93
N ASN A 460 23.58 -10.14 27.48
CA ASN A 460 23.11 -8.91 28.10
C ASN A 460 24.00 -8.51 29.28
N HIS A 461 23.94 -7.23 29.63
CA HIS A 461 24.48 -6.68 30.87
C HIS A 461 24.08 -7.55 32.07
N PRO A 462 24.96 -7.76 33.07
CA PRO A 462 24.67 -8.60 34.24
C PRO A 462 23.33 -8.28 34.92
N ASP A 463 22.98 -7.00 35.07
CA ASP A 463 21.71 -6.52 35.65
C ASP A 463 20.44 -6.92 34.86
N LEU A 464 20.59 -7.49 33.66
CA LEU A 464 19.50 -7.98 32.81
C LEU A 464 19.57 -9.50 32.59
N ALA A 465 20.53 -10.20 33.20
CA ALA A 465 20.75 -11.63 32.96
C ALA A 465 19.53 -12.48 33.34
N ASP A 466 18.84 -12.11 34.42
CA ASP A 466 17.60 -12.73 34.89
C ASP A 466 16.38 -12.45 34.00
N LEU A 467 16.46 -11.53 33.04
CA LEU A 467 15.39 -11.25 32.07
C LEU A 467 15.66 -11.85 30.68
N SER A 468 16.83 -12.44 30.48
CA SER A 468 17.30 -12.89 29.17
C SER A 468 17.10 -14.39 28.91
N CYS A 469 16.88 -15.21 29.95
CA CYS A 469 16.65 -16.66 29.85
C CYS A 469 17.60 -17.37 28.85
N GLY A 470 18.87 -16.99 28.79
CA GLY A 470 19.87 -17.61 27.90
C GLY A 470 19.81 -17.18 26.42
N ALA A 471 18.88 -16.31 26.04
CA ALA A 471 18.84 -15.59 24.76
C ALA A 471 19.14 -14.09 24.98
N LEU A 472 19.42 -13.36 23.89
CA LEU A 472 19.68 -11.93 23.95
C LEU A 472 18.35 -11.17 23.99
N ALA A 473 18.10 -10.43 25.07
CA ALA A 473 17.01 -9.48 25.19
C ALA A 473 17.41 -8.12 24.58
N THR A 474 16.49 -7.46 23.88
CA THR A 474 16.76 -6.21 23.15
C THR A 474 15.73 -5.13 23.44
N VAL A 475 16.13 -3.87 23.40
CA VAL A 475 15.20 -2.74 23.38
C VAL A 475 14.90 -2.39 21.92
N ARG A 476 13.62 -2.37 21.56
CA ARG A 476 13.14 -1.72 20.35
C ARG A 476 13.00 -0.22 20.63
N VAL A 477 13.89 0.60 20.08
CA VAL A 477 13.80 2.07 20.13
C VAL A 477 13.27 2.57 18.78
N VAL A 478 12.18 3.34 18.78
CA VAL A 478 11.62 3.96 17.57
C VAL A 478 12.03 5.42 17.52
N THR A 479 12.79 5.78 16.49
CA THR A 479 13.19 7.16 16.21
C THR A 479 12.47 7.69 14.99
N CYS A 480 12.16 8.99 15.01
CA CYS A 480 11.52 9.70 13.90
C CYS A 480 12.24 11.01 13.61
N ARG A 481 12.33 11.40 12.34
CA ARG A 481 12.78 12.74 11.95
C ARG A 481 11.76 13.76 12.45
N ASN A 482 12.23 14.82 13.08
CA ASN A 482 11.38 15.91 13.55
C ASN A 482 11.16 16.98 12.46
N GLU A 483 10.32 17.96 12.76
CA GLU A 483 9.93 19.04 11.85
C GLU A 483 11.11 19.98 11.52
N ARG A 484 12.14 20.01 12.39
CA ARG A 484 13.35 20.82 12.23
C ARG A 484 14.47 20.08 11.49
N GLY A 485 14.23 18.83 11.07
CA GLY A 485 15.21 17.99 10.37
C GLY A 485 16.15 17.18 11.28
N GLY A 486 16.06 17.33 12.60
CA GLY A 486 16.73 16.47 13.58
C GLY A 486 15.97 15.16 13.82
N PHE A 487 16.36 14.42 14.86
CA PHE A 487 15.77 13.10 15.18
C PHE A 487 15.36 13.03 16.65
N GLU A 488 14.25 12.33 16.92
CA GLU A 488 13.68 12.17 18.26
C GLU A 488 13.37 10.69 18.54
N VAL A 489 13.58 10.26 19.79
CA VAL A 489 13.05 8.98 20.28
C VAL A 489 11.57 9.17 20.59
N THR A 490 10.72 8.41 19.93
CA THR A 490 9.25 8.56 20.03
C THR A 490 8.56 7.42 20.77
N GLY A 491 9.29 6.33 21.06
CA GLY A 491 8.76 5.20 21.80
C GLY A 491 9.79 4.09 21.93
N ALA A 492 9.67 3.29 22.99
CA ALA A 492 10.53 2.14 23.20
C ALA A 492 9.80 1.00 23.91
N ALA A 493 10.23 -0.23 23.62
CA ALA A 493 9.77 -1.43 24.31
C ALA A 493 10.92 -2.43 24.48
N PHE A 494 11.10 -2.96 25.69
CA PHE A 494 12.08 -3.98 25.99
C PHE A 494 11.50 -5.37 25.75
N ARG A 495 12.15 -6.13 24.88
CA ARG A 495 11.74 -7.47 24.44
C ARG A 495 12.54 -8.52 25.20
N MET A 496 11.82 -9.51 25.71
CA MET A 496 12.37 -10.58 26.53
C MET A 496 11.94 -11.94 25.96
N PRO A 497 12.87 -12.91 25.85
CA PRO A 497 12.53 -14.27 25.49
C PRO A 497 11.79 -14.95 26.65
N ARG A 498 10.67 -15.63 26.34
CA ARG A 498 9.81 -16.28 27.34
C ARG A 498 10.22 -17.73 27.67
N SER A 499 11.30 -18.24 27.10
CA SER A 499 11.73 -19.63 27.30
C SER A 499 13.25 -19.75 27.14
N GLU A 500 13.85 -20.64 27.92
CA GLU A 500 15.28 -20.99 27.79
C GLU A 500 15.62 -21.66 26.45
N LYS A 501 14.62 -22.23 25.78
CA LYS A 501 14.75 -22.82 24.45
C LYS A 501 14.70 -21.77 23.34
N SER A 502 14.30 -20.53 23.65
CA SER A 502 14.21 -19.46 22.67
C SER A 502 15.59 -19.05 22.18
N VAL A 503 15.76 -19.04 20.85
CA VAL A 503 17.00 -18.57 20.21
C VAL A 503 16.99 -17.04 20.04
N VAL A 504 15.80 -16.42 20.03
CA VAL A 504 15.58 -14.97 19.88
C VAL A 504 14.44 -14.50 20.79
N ASP A 505 14.42 -13.20 21.09
CA ASP A 505 13.42 -12.50 21.91
C ASP A 505 12.22 -11.97 21.07
N ASN A 506 11.91 -12.59 19.94
CA ASN A 506 10.92 -12.07 19.00
C ASN A 506 9.51 -12.08 19.62
N PHE A 507 8.96 -10.90 19.83
CA PHE A 507 7.62 -10.66 20.36
C PHE A 507 6.52 -11.36 19.56
N HIS A 508 6.66 -11.42 18.23
CA HIS A 508 5.71 -12.12 17.35
C HIS A 508 5.88 -13.65 17.33
N ALA A 509 6.94 -14.19 17.95
CA ALA A 509 7.24 -15.62 18.03
C ALA A 509 7.09 -16.18 19.47
N GLY A 510 6.34 -15.49 20.33
CA GLY A 510 6.03 -15.97 21.69
C GLY A 510 6.88 -15.35 22.82
N GLY A 511 7.74 -14.38 22.50
CA GLY A 511 8.38 -13.53 23.51
C GLY A 511 7.39 -12.59 24.22
N ILE A 512 7.83 -11.99 25.33
CA ILE A 512 7.09 -10.93 26.03
C ILE A 512 7.82 -9.60 25.86
N ALA A 513 7.13 -8.50 26.07
CA ALA A 513 7.74 -7.17 26.04
C ALA A 513 7.10 -6.24 27.06
N ALA A 514 7.90 -5.31 27.58
CA ALA A 514 7.48 -4.24 28.47
C ALA A 514 7.67 -2.88 27.80
N ALA A 515 6.78 -1.93 28.05
CA ALA A 515 6.98 -0.55 27.64
C ALA A 515 8.19 0.03 28.40
N VAL A 516 8.96 0.86 27.72
CA VAL A 516 10.06 1.61 28.35
C VAL A 516 9.63 3.07 28.42
N ASP A 517 9.69 3.67 29.60
CA ASP A 517 9.62 5.11 29.74
C ASP A 517 10.82 5.74 29.03
N ILE A 518 10.57 6.51 27.97
CA ILE A 518 11.65 7.05 27.13
C ILE A 518 12.51 8.09 27.85
N VAL A 519 12.01 8.71 28.93
CA VAL A 519 12.72 9.73 29.70
C VAL A 519 13.71 9.06 30.66
N CYS A 520 13.27 8.06 31.41
CA CYS A 520 14.08 7.49 32.50
C CYS A 520 14.53 6.04 32.28
N GLY A 521 14.01 5.33 31.28
CA GLY A 521 14.35 3.94 31.00
C GLY A 521 13.63 2.92 31.89
N ALA A 522 12.65 3.34 32.68
CA ALA A 522 11.88 2.47 33.55
C ALA A 522 10.93 1.55 32.76
N LEU A 523 10.87 0.29 33.15
CA LEU A 523 10.01 -0.72 32.54
C LEU A 523 8.61 -0.72 33.16
N GLY A 524 7.58 -0.80 32.30
CA GLY A 524 6.24 -1.19 32.72
C GLY A 524 6.12 -2.70 32.96
N ALA A 525 4.91 -3.18 33.24
CA ALA A 525 4.63 -4.61 33.20
C ALA A 525 4.80 -5.16 31.77
N ALA A 526 5.27 -6.39 31.65
CA ALA A 526 5.38 -7.05 30.36
C ALA A 526 4.06 -7.72 29.95
N THR A 527 3.87 -7.93 28.66
CA THR A 527 2.78 -8.72 28.09
C THR A 527 3.28 -9.48 26.87
N ASP A 528 2.53 -10.45 26.37
CA ASP A 528 2.64 -10.92 24.99
C ASP A 528 1.74 -10.08 24.04
N MET A 529 1.56 -10.55 22.80
CA MET A 529 0.73 -9.90 21.77
C MET A 529 -0.78 -9.80 22.11
N GLY A 530 -1.28 -10.42 23.18
CA GLY A 530 -2.73 -10.38 23.49
C GLY A 530 -3.61 -11.22 22.57
N LEU A 531 -3.02 -12.17 21.83
CA LEU A 531 -3.68 -13.01 20.82
C LEU A 531 -3.73 -14.50 21.18
N SER A 532 -3.57 -14.78 22.47
CA SER A 532 -3.68 -16.10 23.07
C SER A 532 -4.71 -16.08 24.21
N PRO A 533 -5.49 -17.15 24.44
CA PRO A 533 -6.35 -17.25 25.63
C PRO A 533 -5.57 -17.15 26.96
N GLN A 534 -4.26 -17.46 26.94
CA GLN A 534 -3.34 -17.37 28.08
C GLN A 534 -2.57 -16.04 28.14
N SER A 535 -2.93 -15.04 27.32
CA SER A 535 -2.29 -13.73 27.34
C SER A 535 -2.50 -13.07 28.70
N ALA A 536 -1.44 -12.54 29.29
CA ALA A 536 -1.47 -11.91 30.60
C ALA A 536 -0.43 -10.78 30.69
N TRP A 537 -0.53 -10.01 31.77
CA TRP A 537 0.47 -9.01 32.15
C TRP A 537 1.33 -9.53 33.30
N PHE A 538 2.62 -9.25 33.23
CA PHE A 538 3.64 -9.82 34.09
C PHE A 538 4.48 -8.71 34.72
N SER A 539 4.44 -8.59 36.04
CA SER A 539 5.37 -7.75 36.79
C SER A 539 6.74 -8.40 36.98
N HIS A 540 6.81 -9.72 36.83
CA HIS A 540 8.02 -10.56 36.93
C HIS A 540 8.10 -11.47 35.71
N HIS A 541 9.32 -11.81 35.29
CA HIS A 541 9.54 -12.68 34.16
C HIS A 541 8.96 -14.08 34.44
N PRO A 542 8.07 -14.62 33.59
CA PRO A 542 7.29 -15.83 33.91
C PRO A 542 8.12 -17.11 33.99
N THR A 543 9.37 -17.09 33.50
CA THR A 543 10.27 -18.26 33.51
C THR A 543 11.34 -18.17 34.60
N SER A 544 11.93 -16.99 34.76
CA SER A 544 13.10 -16.78 35.62
C SER A 544 12.76 -16.08 36.95
N GLY A 545 11.55 -15.54 37.08
CA GLY A 545 11.12 -14.80 38.27
C GLY A 545 11.69 -13.38 38.39
N GLY A 546 12.60 -12.95 37.49
CA GLY A 546 13.24 -11.63 37.55
C GLY A 546 12.24 -10.47 37.49
N THR A 547 12.40 -9.46 38.33
CA THR A 547 11.49 -8.30 38.38
C THR A 547 11.53 -7.47 37.09
N ILE A 548 10.38 -7.26 36.46
CA ILE A 548 10.25 -6.45 35.24
C ILE A 548 9.75 -5.05 35.60
N ALA A 549 8.55 -4.95 36.16
CA ALA A 549 7.89 -3.67 36.35
C ALA A 549 8.66 -2.79 37.36
N GLY A 550 8.91 -1.54 37.00
CA GLY A 550 9.67 -0.57 37.80
C GLY A 550 11.20 -0.69 37.65
N ARG A 551 11.72 -1.75 37.01
CA ARG A 551 13.17 -1.86 36.76
C ARG A 551 13.60 -0.81 35.75
N THR A 552 14.69 -0.11 36.03
CA THR A 552 15.31 0.81 35.06
C THR A 552 16.37 0.08 34.24
N LEU A 553 16.35 0.27 32.92
CA LEU A 553 17.35 -0.33 32.04
C LEU A 553 18.72 0.31 32.24
N PRO A 554 19.81 -0.49 32.36
CA PRO A 554 21.15 0.06 32.48
C PRO A 554 21.54 0.83 31.21
N CYS A 555 22.41 1.84 31.38
CA CYS A 555 22.93 2.66 30.29
C CYS A 555 21.85 3.36 29.42
N TRP A 556 20.65 3.63 29.96
CA TRP A 556 19.53 4.15 29.16
C TRP A 556 19.85 5.41 28.34
N PRO A 557 20.49 6.46 28.88
CA PRO A 557 20.86 7.64 28.09
C PRO A 557 21.73 7.28 26.86
N ALA A 558 22.72 6.41 27.06
CA ALA A 558 23.60 5.96 25.97
C ALA A 558 22.86 5.13 24.91
N VAL A 559 21.80 4.40 25.28
CA VAL A 559 20.92 3.70 24.33
C VAL A 559 20.20 4.69 23.42
N CYS A 560 19.62 5.75 24.01
CA CYS A 560 18.96 6.81 23.26
C CYS A 560 19.93 7.55 22.34
N ASP A 561 21.10 7.94 22.85
CA ASP A 561 22.13 8.64 22.09
C ASP A 561 22.60 7.79 20.90
N LEU A 562 22.86 6.49 21.12
CA LEU A 562 23.25 5.58 20.04
C LEU A 562 22.18 5.48 18.95
N ALA A 563 20.89 5.42 19.32
CA ALA A 563 19.79 5.36 18.36
C ALA A 563 19.66 6.65 17.54
N LEU A 564 19.80 7.81 18.18
CA LEU A 564 19.73 9.13 17.52
C LEU A 564 20.92 9.36 16.59
N HIS A 565 22.14 9.08 17.05
CA HIS A 565 23.35 9.15 16.22
C HIS A 565 23.26 8.18 15.03
N ALA A 566 22.74 6.98 15.24
CA ALA A 566 22.52 6.04 14.16
C ALA A 566 21.44 6.54 13.18
N HIS A 567 20.35 7.17 13.63
CA HIS A 567 19.34 7.73 12.71
C HIS A 567 19.91 8.85 11.84
N ALA A 568 20.75 9.72 12.40
CA ALA A 568 21.46 10.74 11.62
C ALA A 568 22.31 10.15 10.49
N ALA A 569 22.91 8.97 10.71
CA ALA A 569 23.66 8.24 9.70
C ALA A 569 22.80 7.59 8.59
N PHE A 570 21.50 7.43 8.80
CA PHE A 570 20.54 6.79 7.88
C PHE A 570 19.34 7.72 7.62
N GLU A 571 19.62 8.98 7.28
CA GLU A 571 18.62 10.06 7.20
C GLU A 571 17.54 9.89 6.11
N ASN A 572 17.72 8.96 5.17
CA ASN A 572 16.74 8.67 4.11
C ASN A 572 15.45 8.03 4.64
N PHE A 573 15.46 7.54 5.89
CA PHE A 573 14.28 7.01 6.55
C PHE A 573 13.68 8.07 7.48
N THR A 574 12.38 8.33 7.32
CA THR A 574 11.65 9.19 8.26
C THR A 574 11.50 8.53 9.62
N VAL A 575 11.26 7.22 9.66
CA VAL A 575 11.07 6.43 10.90
C VAL A 575 11.95 5.18 10.85
N ILE A 576 12.69 4.91 11.92
CA ILE A 576 13.47 3.68 12.08
C ILE A 576 13.15 3.05 13.45
N GLY A 577 13.01 1.71 13.47
CA GLY A 577 13.03 0.94 14.70
C GLY A 577 14.35 0.20 14.88
N TRP A 578 15.11 0.58 15.89
CA TRP A 578 16.39 0.00 16.28
C TRP A 578 16.18 -1.11 17.29
N ASP A 579 16.73 -2.30 17.03
CA ASP A 579 16.87 -3.34 18.04
C ASP A 579 18.27 -3.20 18.65
N ILE A 580 18.35 -2.75 19.90
CA ILE A 580 19.60 -2.49 20.62
C ILE A 580 19.71 -3.45 21.80
N ALA A 581 20.85 -4.13 21.93
CA ALA A 581 21.18 -4.88 23.13
C ALA A 581 22.00 -4.00 24.08
N ILE A 582 21.75 -4.14 25.38
CA ILE A 582 22.58 -3.51 26.42
C ILE A 582 23.52 -4.60 26.93
N LEU A 583 24.82 -4.44 26.67
CA LEU A 583 25.89 -5.36 27.04
C LEU A 583 26.64 -4.82 28.26
N ALA A 584 27.52 -5.64 28.86
CA ALA A 584 28.32 -5.24 30.03
C ALA A 584 29.17 -3.98 29.81
N ASP A 585 29.61 -3.75 28.57
CA ASP A 585 30.46 -2.65 28.14
C ASP A 585 29.68 -1.59 27.33
N GLY A 586 28.34 -1.58 27.39
CA GLY A 586 27.48 -0.56 26.80
C GLY A 586 26.51 -1.04 25.70
N PRO A 587 25.74 -0.12 25.09
CA PRO A 587 24.73 -0.46 24.10
C PRO A 587 25.33 -0.84 22.74
N CYS A 588 24.68 -1.78 22.06
CA CYS A 588 25.12 -2.32 20.78
C CYS A 588 23.94 -2.55 19.84
N ILE A 589 24.01 -1.98 18.63
CA ILE A 589 22.94 -2.15 17.63
C ILE A 589 22.97 -3.58 17.08
N ILE A 590 21.82 -4.26 17.15
CA ILE A 590 21.66 -5.63 16.65
C ILE A 590 21.07 -5.62 15.24
N GLU A 591 19.99 -4.87 15.05
CA GLU A 591 19.28 -4.72 13.76
C GLU A 591 18.59 -3.35 13.66
N ALA A 592 18.34 -2.89 12.43
CA ALA A 592 17.58 -1.68 12.14
C ALA A 592 16.41 -2.00 11.19
N ASN A 593 15.25 -1.41 11.46
CA ASN A 593 14.02 -1.65 10.71
C ASN A 593 13.47 -0.33 10.15
N GLY A 594 13.64 -0.09 8.85
CA GLY A 594 13.10 1.11 8.16
C GLY A 594 11.59 1.07 7.87
N ALA A 595 10.86 0.17 8.51
CA ALA A 595 9.40 0.04 8.50
C ALA A 595 8.98 -0.71 9.78
N PRO A 596 9.21 -0.11 10.96
CA PRO A 596 9.06 -0.83 12.21
C PRO A 596 7.60 -1.22 12.47
N ASP A 597 7.41 -2.37 13.12
CA ASP A 597 6.09 -2.71 13.64
C ASP A 597 5.80 -1.86 14.89
N LEU A 598 4.64 -1.21 14.91
CA LEU A 598 4.22 -0.35 16.01
C LEU A 598 3.27 -1.08 16.97
N ASP A 599 2.83 -2.30 16.64
CA ASP A 599 1.94 -3.09 17.50
C ASP A 599 2.56 -3.28 18.89
N ILE A 600 3.87 -3.57 18.98
CA ILE A 600 4.57 -3.79 20.25
C ILE A 600 4.57 -2.55 21.15
N ILE A 601 4.79 -1.36 20.58
CA ILE A 601 4.84 -0.10 21.35
C ILE A 601 3.44 0.21 21.88
N GLN A 602 2.41 0.11 21.03
CA GLN A 602 1.02 0.39 21.42
C GLN A 602 0.48 -0.63 22.43
N ARG A 603 0.79 -1.92 22.21
CA ARG A 603 0.37 -3.03 23.08
C ARG A 603 0.94 -2.88 24.48
N THR A 604 2.26 -2.70 24.58
CA THR A 604 2.98 -2.68 25.86
C THR A 604 2.70 -1.40 26.65
N ALA A 605 2.49 -0.28 25.97
CA ALA A 605 2.13 0.98 26.63
C ALA A 605 0.62 1.10 26.93
N ARG A 606 -0.22 0.24 26.33
CA ARG A 606 -1.70 0.40 26.29
C ARG A 606 -2.10 1.83 25.88
N ARG A 607 -1.42 2.37 24.88
CA ARG A 607 -1.67 3.73 24.37
C ARG A 607 -1.59 3.74 22.85
N PRO A 608 -2.46 4.50 22.17
CA PRO A 608 -2.36 4.71 20.74
C PRO A 608 -1.11 5.53 20.38
N LEU A 609 -0.66 5.42 19.13
CA LEU A 609 0.44 6.25 18.61
C LEU A 609 0.00 7.32 17.60
N GLY A 610 -1.22 7.26 17.07
CA GLY A 610 -1.70 8.18 16.04
C GLY A 610 -1.81 9.63 16.54
N SER A 611 -2.27 9.82 17.77
CA SER A 611 -2.30 11.13 18.44
C SER A 611 -1.04 11.42 19.27
N ALA A 612 -0.13 10.45 19.41
CA ALA A 612 1.14 10.64 20.11
C ALA A 612 2.18 11.37 19.25
N ARG A 613 3.35 11.70 19.83
CA ARG A 613 4.45 12.40 19.14
C ARG A 613 4.85 11.74 17.83
N LEU A 614 4.91 10.39 17.78
CA LEU A 614 5.19 9.67 16.53
C LEU A 614 4.16 9.98 15.45
N GLY A 615 2.86 9.89 15.75
CA GLY A 615 1.80 10.16 14.79
C GLY A 615 1.79 11.61 14.28
N MET A 616 2.07 12.58 15.17
CA MET A 616 2.24 13.98 14.79
C MET A 616 3.41 14.17 13.80
N LEU A 617 4.58 13.58 14.09
CA LEU A 617 5.75 13.65 13.22
C LEU A 617 5.49 12.95 11.87
N MET A 618 4.91 11.76 11.90
CA MET A 618 4.53 11.05 10.68
C MET A 618 3.55 11.86 9.83
N SER A 619 2.56 12.51 10.46
CA SER A 619 1.62 13.40 9.76
C SER A 619 2.34 14.56 9.10
N HIS A 620 3.20 15.29 9.83
CA HIS A 620 4.00 16.37 9.26
C HIS A 620 4.73 15.96 7.97
N HIS A 621 5.44 14.83 8.01
CA HIS A 621 6.16 14.34 6.82
C HIS A 621 5.23 13.79 5.74
N LEU A 622 4.12 13.15 6.09
CA LEU A 622 3.15 12.65 5.10
C LEU A 622 2.56 13.80 4.29
N LYS A 623 2.13 14.87 4.96
CA LYS A 623 1.55 16.06 4.31
C LYS A 623 2.50 16.67 3.27
N GLN A 624 3.81 16.58 3.48
CA GLN A 624 4.81 17.09 2.52
C GLN A 624 5.13 16.10 1.38
N ASN A 625 4.93 14.80 1.58
CA ASN A 625 5.39 13.76 0.66
C ASN A 625 4.25 13.08 -0.13
N LEU A 626 2.98 13.30 0.22
CA LEU A 626 1.83 12.67 -0.44
C LEU A 626 1.75 12.99 -1.93
N GLY A 627 1.69 14.27 -2.31
CA GLY A 627 1.68 14.70 -3.71
C GLY A 627 2.88 14.14 -4.51
N PRO A 628 4.13 14.41 -4.08
CA PRO A 628 5.32 13.91 -4.76
C PRO A 628 5.36 12.38 -4.90
N ALA A 629 4.99 11.63 -3.86
CA ALA A 629 5.06 10.17 -3.87
C ALA A 629 3.95 9.52 -4.72
N LEU A 630 2.73 10.08 -4.70
CA LEU A 630 1.56 9.45 -5.32
C LEU A 630 1.30 9.97 -6.74
N LEU A 631 1.54 11.25 -7.01
CA LEU A 631 1.35 11.89 -8.34
C LEU A 631 2.65 11.93 -9.15
N GLY A 632 3.83 11.85 -8.50
CA GLY A 632 5.16 11.86 -9.12
C GLY A 632 5.76 13.26 -9.31
N SER A 633 7.03 13.27 -9.72
CA SER A 633 7.88 14.48 -9.79
C SER A 633 7.40 15.57 -10.76
N ALA A 634 6.46 15.28 -11.66
CA ALA A 634 5.90 16.25 -12.61
C ALA A 634 4.86 17.22 -11.98
N ALA A 635 4.51 17.06 -10.70
CA ALA A 635 3.52 17.90 -10.02
C ALA A 635 4.12 19.13 -9.29
N ARG A 636 5.41 19.46 -9.51
CA ARG A 636 6.04 20.65 -8.90
C ARG A 636 5.74 21.97 -9.64
N SER A 637 5.01 21.92 -10.75
CA SER A 637 4.65 23.08 -11.55
C SER A 637 3.15 23.04 -11.83
N GLY A 638 2.40 23.82 -11.05
CA GLY A 638 0.96 24.01 -11.17
C GLY A 638 0.53 25.07 -10.20
#